data_AF-A0AAW7AE50-F1
#
_entry.id   AF-A0AAW7AE50-F1
#
_cell.length_a   1.000
_cell.length_b   1.000
_cell.length_c   1.000
_cell.angle_alpha   90.00
_cell.angle_beta   90.00
_cell.angle_gamma   90.00
#
_symmetry.space_group_name_H-M   'P 1'
#
loop_
_entity.id
_entity.type
_entity.pdbx_description
1 polymer ?
#
loop_
_entity_poly.entity_id
_entity_poly.type
_entity_poly.pdbx_seq_one_letter_code
_entity_poly.pdbx_strand_id
1 'polypeptide(L)' 'KVSGDGAYGVLKFESGGHRVQRVPATESQGRVHTSACTVAVMAEIPEADLPEIKAADLKIDTFRASGA' A
#
# COMPACT_ATOMS: atom_id res chain seq x y z
N LYS A 1 2.77 1.89 11.91
CA LYS A 1 2.55 3.28 11.46
C LYS A 1 3.66 4.14 12.07
N VAL A 2 4.33 4.96 11.27
CA VAL A 2 5.30 5.95 11.77
C VAL A 2 4.59 7.31 11.71
N SER A 3 4.45 7.95 12.86
CA SER A 3 3.80 9.27 12.99
C SER A 3 4.85 10.31 13.34
N GLY A 4 4.83 11.45 12.65
CA GLY A 4 5.78 12.54 12.86
C GLY A 4 5.81 13.48 11.67
N ASP A 5 6.27 14.71 11.89
CA ASP A 5 6.36 15.69 10.82
C ASP A 5 7.37 15.23 9.75
N GLY A 6 6.98 15.33 8.48
CA GLY A 6 7.82 14.93 7.35
C GLY A 6 8.20 13.44 7.28
N ALA A 7 7.58 12.54 8.06
CA ALA A 7 7.98 11.13 8.14
C ALA A 7 8.06 10.43 6.76
N TYR A 8 7.08 10.67 5.89
CA TYR A 8 7.11 10.17 4.51
C TYR A 8 8.26 10.77 3.70
N GLY A 9 8.53 12.08 3.86
CA GLY A 9 9.59 12.77 3.14
C GLY A 9 10.98 12.21 3.42
N VAL A 10 11.22 11.79 4.67
CA VAL A 10 12.48 11.16 5.11
C VAL A 10 12.57 9.72 4.62
N LEU A 11 11.49 8.94 4.75
CA LEU A 11 11.53 7.49 4.53
C LEU A 11 11.22 7.06 3.09
N LYS A 12 10.72 7.93 2.20
CA LYS A 12 10.29 7.55 0.84
C LYS A 12 11.35 6.80 0.03
N PHE A 13 12.63 7.08 0.26
CA PHE A 13 13.75 6.47 -0.46
C PHE A 13 14.11 5.05 0.00
N GLU A 14 13.57 4.60 1.13
CA GLU A 14 13.79 3.26 1.65
C GLU A 14 12.90 2.21 0.95
N SER A 15 11.97 2.64 0.10
CA SER A 15 11.14 1.73 -0.68
C SER A 15 11.98 0.95 -1.69
N GLY A 16 11.84 -0.38 -1.70
CA GLY A 16 12.56 -1.25 -2.62
C GLY A 16 13.25 -2.42 -1.93
N GLY A 17 14.13 -3.08 -2.67
CA GLY A 17 14.86 -4.27 -2.22
C GLY A 17 16.16 -3.91 -1.49
N HIS A 18 16.37 -4.57 -0.35
CA HIS A 18 17.55 -4.45 0.49
C HIS A 18 18.26 -5.78 0.57
N ARG A 19 19.50 -5.85 0.06
CA ARG A 19 20.31 -7.08 0.02
C ARG A 19 21.14 -7.22 1.28
N VAL A 20 21.16 -8.41 1.86
CA VAL A 20 22.01 -8.77 3.01
C VAL A 20 22.87 -9.97 2.66
N GLN A 21 24.18 -9.83 2.84
CA GLN A 21 25.14 -10.92 2.70
C GLN A 21 25.75 -11.19 4.08
N ARG A 22 25.55 -12.41 4.59
CA ARG A 22 26.00 -12.79 5.94
C ARG A 22 26.13 -14.31 6.05
N VAL A 23 26.75 -14.78 7.12
CA VAL A 23 26.55 -16.15 7.61
C VAL A 23 25.28 -16.15 8.48
N PRO A 24 24.21 -16.84 8.09
CA PRO A 24 22.98 -16.88 8.87
C PRO A 24 23.19 -17.60 10.21
N ALA A 25 22.45 -17.19 11.24
CA ALA A 25 22.41 -17.92 12.52
C ALA A 25 21.90 -19.37 12.37
N THR A 26 21.14 -19.64 11.31
CA THR A 26 20.58 -20.96 10.98
C THR A 26 21.48 -21.80 10.06
N GLU A 27 22.68 -21.32 9.73
CA GLU A 27 23.62 -22.01 8.82
C GLU A 27 24.69 -22.76 9.60
N SER A 28 24.76 -24.08 9.39
CA SER A 28 25.64 -24.96 10.17
C SER A 28 27.07 -25.06 9.65
N GLN A 29 27.33 -24.75 8.37
CA GLN A 29 28.65 -24.90 7.74
C GLN A 29 29.44 -23.59 7.65
N GLY A 30 28.91 -22.50 8.20
CA GLY A 30 29.58 -21.18 8.16
C GLY A 30 29.66 -20.54 6.78
N ARG A 31 28.81 -20.96 5.84
CA ARG A 31 28.78 -20.41 4.47
C ARG A 31 28.05 -19.07 4.44
N VAL A 32 28.51 -18.18 3.56
CA VAL A 32 27.85 -16.88 3.32
C VAL A 32 26.63 -17.10 2.43
N HIS A 33 25.46 -16.66 2.90
CA HIS A 33 24.23 -16.62 2.12
C HIS A 33 23.90 -15.18 1.72
N THR A 34 23.27 -15.03 0.55
CA THR A 34 22.70 -13.77 0.10
C THR A 34 21.18 -13.85 0.26
N SER A 35 20.61 -12.96 1.08
CA SER A 35 19.16 -12.79 1.27
C SER A 35 18.74 -11.37 0.85
N ALA A 36 17.44 -11.15 0.67
CA ALA A 36 16.89 -9.82 0.40
C ALA A 36 15.57 -9.60 1.15
N CYS A 37 15.27 -8.34 1.46
CA CYS A 37 13.99 -7.90 2.01
C CYS A 37 13.45 -6.73 1.19
N THR A 38 12.14 -6.67 0.97
CA THR A 38 11.50 -5.54 0.28
C THR A 38 10.77 -4.68 1.28
N VAL A 39 10.95 -3.36 1.20
CA VAL A 39 10.28 -2.36 2.03
C VAL A 39 9.33 -1.55 1.15
N ALA A 40 8.12 -1.26 1.66
CA ALA A 40 7.16 -0.37 1.01
C ALA A 40 6.86 0.80 1.95
N VAL A 41 7.06 2.03 1.45
CA VAL A 41 6.76 3.26 2.18
C VAL A 41 5.62 3.97 1.47
N MET A 42 4.46 4.02 2.14
CA MET A 42 3.26 4.70 1.64
C MET A 42 2.98 5.93 2.49
N ALA A 43 2.59 7.02 1.84
CA ALA A 43 2.10 8.19 2.54
C ALA A 43 0.76 7.88 3.22
N GLU A 44 0.52 8.49 4.37
CA GLU A 44 -0.82 8.49 4.94
C GLU A 44 -1.71 9.39 4.08
N ILE A 45 -2.73 8.78 3.47
CA ILE A 45 -3.73 9.50 2.69
C ILE A 45 -4.95 9.64 3.60
N PRO A 46 -5.49 10.86 3.80
CA PRO A 46 -6.72 11.04 4.54
C PRO A 46 -7.83 10.20 3.93
N GLU A 47 -8.69 9.63 4.77
CA GLU A 47 -9.90 8.99 4.27
C GLU A 47 -10.73 10.04 3.54
N ALA A 48 -11.14 9.73 2.31
CA ALA A 48 -12.08 10.56 1.59
C ALA A 48 -13.48 10.34 2.18
N ASP A 49 -14.20 11.43 2.40
CA ASP A 49 -15.61 11.34 2.74
C ASP A 49 -16.39 10.67 1.60
N LEU A 50 -17.47 9.96 1.95
CA LEU A 50 -18.38 9.43 0.95
C LEU A 50 -18.93 10.59 0.10
N PRO A 51 -18.94 10.46 -1.24
CA PRO A 51 -19.41 11.52 -2.10
C PRO A 51 -20.90 11.79 -1.82
N GLU A 52 -21.26 13.07 -1.73
CA GLU A 52 -22.65 13.49 -1.65
C GLU A 52 -23.36 13.14 -2.97
N ILE A 53 -24.31 12.20 -2.93
CA ILE A 53 -25.10 11.82 -4.10
C ILE A 53 -26.23 12.82 -4.27
N LYS A 54 -26.09 13.74 -5.22
CA LYS A 54 -27.15 14.70 -5.56
C LYS A 54 -28.16 14.05 -6.49
N ALA A 55 -29.43 14.05 -6.08
CA ALA A 55 -30.52 13.52 -6.90
C ALA A 55 -30.66 14.23 -8.26
N ALA A 56 -30.24 15.50 -8.36
CA ALA A 56 -30.23 16.27 -9.60
C ALA A 56 -29.22 15.74 -10.64
N ASP A 57 -28.16 15.06 -10.19
CA ASP A 57 -27.13 14.47 -11.06
C ASP A 57 -27.50 13.02 -11.46
N LEU A 58 -28.58 12.47 -10.89
CA LEU A 58 -29.06 11.13 -11.21
C LEU A 58 -29.97 11.16 -12.44
N LYS A 59 -29.55 10.48 -13.50
CA LYS A 59 -30.46 10.15 -14.59
C LYS A 59 -31.29 8.92 -14.21
N ILE A 60 -32.55 9.15 -13.84
CA ILE A 60 -33.49 8.10 -13.45
C ILE A 60 -34.43 7.81 -14.63
N ASP A 61 -34.11 6.78 -15.41
CA ASP A 61 -34.96 6.29 -16.49
C ASP A 61 -35.90 5.20 -15.93
N THR A 62 -37.21 5.43 -15.99
CA THR A 62 -38.22 4.45 -15.54
C THR A 62 -38.82 3.74 -16.75
N PHE A 63 -38.69 2.42 -16.80
CA PHE A 63 -39.19 1.58 -17.91
C PHE A 63 -40.06 0.45 -17.37
N ARG A 64 -40.97 -0.04 -18.22
CA ARG A 64 -41.77 -1.23 -17.89
C ARG A 64 -40.86 -2.45 -17.85
N ALA A 65 -41.00 -3.28 -16.82
CA ALA A 65 -40.30 -4.55 -16.77
C ALA A 65 -40.75 -5.43 -17.95
N SER A 66 -39.80 -5.94 -18.74
CA SER A 66 -40.09 -6.92 -19.79
C SER A 66 -40.12 -8.32 -19.17
N GLY A 67 -41.20 -8.62 -18.45
CA GLY A 67 -41.46 -9.95 -17.90
C GLY A 67 -42.69 -10.59 -18.55
N ALA A 68 -42.74 -11.93 -18.52
CA ALA A 68 -43.92 -12.75 -18.80
C ALA A 68 -44.54 -13.24 -17.49
#